data_AF-A0A929L7U2-F1
#
_entry.id   AF-A0A929L7U2-F1
#
_cell.length_a   1.000
_cell.length_b   1.000
_cell.length_c   1.000
_cell.angle_alpha   90.00
_cell.angle_beta   90.00
_cell.angle_gamma   90.00
#
_symmetry.space_group_name_H-M   'P 1'
#
loop_
_entity.id
_entity.type
_entity.pdbx_description
1 polymer ?
#
loop_
_entity_poly.entity_id
_entity_poly.type
_entity_poly.pdbx_seq_one_letter_code
_entity_poly.pdbx_strand_id
1 'polypeptide(L)'
;MDTTTQRRNLIAFYFGTKVATADVTSEQAILGASRRAYADLQRTLRGIGTHPDRDILKQKTHKSIMMFVDDLATINSQEEFDRAHKQWCEKTVAEFEQRIHPTRPGFKFHYGQAQKWLNMTLKYLAVLDHPDAQRVYPYLHVPVDLYVYNEASREGIKRLTAWSTLGPEKYIAYQESLREMVKAKGKYSCPLDWEADVWVTRGSATPSP
;
A
#
# COMPACT_ATOMS: atom_id res chain seq x y z
N MET A 1 19.04 -19.39 -18.26
CA MET A 1 18.76 -19.24 -16.82
C MET A 1 17.38 -19.82 -16.59
N ASP A 2 17.21 -20.76 -15.66
CA ASP A 2 15.88 -21.29 -15.37
C ASP A 2 14.98 -20.20 -14.76
N THR A 3 13.67 -20.33 -14.96
CA THR A 3 12.66 -19.31 -14.58
C THR A 3 12.65 -19.06 -13.08
N THR A 4 12.94 -20.08 -12.26
CA THR A 4 13.02 -19.96 -10.79
C THR A 4 14.21 -19.11 -10.36
N THR A 5 15.39 -19.33 -10.94
CA THR A 5 16.59 -18.53 -10.70
C THR A 5 16.39 -17.09 -11.13
N GLN A 6 15.77 -16.87 -12.29
CA GLN A 6 15.43 -15.52 -12.75
C GLN A 6 14.48 -14.81 -11.77
N ARG A 7 13.39 -15.47 -11.36
CA ARG A 7 12.42 -14.92 -10.41
C ARG A 7 13.09 -14.56 -9.08
N ARG A 8 13.90 -15.46 -8.52
CA ARG A 8 14.65 -15.22 -7.28
C ARG A 8 15.56 -14.00 -7.40
N ASN A 9 16.27 -13.85 -8.51
CA ASN A 9 17.17 -12.71 -8.74
C ASN A 9 16.39 -11.39 -8.83
N LEU A 10 15.21 -11.40 -9.47
CA LEU A 10 14.33 -10.23 -9.51
C LEU A 10 13.81 -9.86 -8.11
N ILE A 11 13.38 -10.84 -7.32
CA ILE A 11 12.97 -10.61 -5.93
C ILE A 11 14.14 -10.01 -5.12
N ALA A 12 15.36 -10.54 -5.30
CA ALA A 12 16.54 -10.03 -4.61
C ALA A 12 16.85 -8.58 -4.98
N PHE A 13 16.66 -8.20 -6.25
CA PHE A 13 16.86 -6.84 -6.74
C PHE A 13 15.85 -5.86 -6.12
N TYR A 14 14.56 -6.21 -6.08
CA TYR A 14 13.51 -5.29 -5.63
C TYR A 14 13.32 -5.27 -4.10
N PHE A 15 13.47 -6.42 -3.44
CA PHE A 15 13.13 -6.62 -2.02
C PHE A 15 14.33 -7.02 -1.16
N GLY A 16 15.48 -7.28 -1.78
CA GLY A 16 16.71 -7.71 -1.10
C GLY A 16 16.85 -9.23 -1.01
N THR A 17 18.10 -9.69 -0.87
CA THR A 17 18.45 -11.11 -0.82
C THR A 17 17.73 -11.88 0.29
N LYS A 18 17.53 -11.22 1.44
CA LYS A 18 16.79 -11.78 2.57
C LYS A 18 15.35 -12.16 2.25
N VAL A 19 14.67 -11.39 1.40
CA VAL A 19 13.30 -11.73 0.97
C VAL A 19 13.36 -12.82 -0.10
N ALA A 20 14.33 -12.74 -1.02
CA ALA A 20 14.48 -13.70 -2.11
C ALA A 20 14.77 -15.15 -1.67
N THR A 21 15.34 -15.32 -0.48
CA THR A 21 15.66 -16.65 0.08
C THR A 21 14.74 -17.08 1.21
N ALA A 22 13.78 -16.24 1.62
CA ALA A 22 12.86 -16.53 2.70
C ALA A 22 11.59 -17.20 2.16
N ASP A 23 10.91 -17.95 3.03
CA ASP A 23 9.51 -18.33 2.79
C ASP A 23 8.64 -17.06 2.75
N VAL A 24 7.74 -16.97 1.77
CA VAL A 24 6.93 -15.75 1.55
C VAL A 24 6.01 -15.43 2.73
N THR A 25 5.59 -16.44 3.50
CA THR A 25 4.75 -16.29 4.70
C THR A 25 5.55 -15.96 5.95
N SER A 26 6.89 -16.00 5.89
CA SER A 26 7.73 -15.69 7.05
C SER A 26 7.68 -14.21 7.41
N GLU A 27 7.88 -13.91 8.71
CA GLU A 27 8.04 -12.54 9.21
C GLU A 27 9.13 -11.78 8.43
N GLN A 28 10.19 -12.46 8.01
CA GLN A 28 11.29 -11.86 7.26
C GLN A 28 10.84 -11.34 5.88
N ALA A 29 10.03 -12.10 5.15
CA ALA A 29 9.50 -11.69 3.85
C ALA A 29 8.50 -10.54 4.00
N ILE A 30 7.56 -10.64 4.96
CA ILE A 30 6.56 -9.62 5.25
C ILE A 30 7.21 -8.30 5.68
N LEU A 31 8.19 -8.37 6.59
CA LEU A 31 8.95 -7.20 7.03
C LEU A 31 9.74 -6.56 5.88
N GLY A 32 10.29 -7.38 4.97
CA GLY A 32 10.98 -6.90 3.77
C GLY A 32 10.05 -6.11 2.84
N ALA A 33 8.87 -6.65 2.53
CA ALA A 33 7.85 -5.98 1.75
C ALA A 33 7.38 -4.67 2.43
N SER A 34 7.16 -4.71 3.74
CA SER A 34 6.76 -3.54 4.53
C SER A 34 7.82 -2.45 4.58
N ARG A 35 9.11 -2.81 4.67
CA ARG A 35 10.23 -1.87 4.57
C ARG A 35 10.34 -1.23 3.19
N ARG A 36 10.11 -2.01 2.13
CA ARG A 36 10.06 -1.49 0.77
C ARG A 36 8.92 -0.47 0.61
N ALA A 37 7.72 -0.80 1.10
CA ALA A 37 6.58 0.12 1.11
C ALA A 37 6.87 1.41 1.89
N TYR A 38 7.51 1.31 3.06
CA TYR A 38 7.95 2.47 3.83
C TYR A 38 8.91 3.36 3.04
N ALA A 39 9.89 2.75 2.34
CA ALA A 39 10.89 3.49 1.59
C ALA A 39 10.27 4.35 0.47
N ASP A 40 9.18 3.90 -0.15
CA ASP A 40 8.43 4.65 -1.16
C ASP A 40 7.60 5.80 -0.54
N LEU A 41 7.11 5.60 0.69
CA LEU A 41 6.28 6.55 1.44
C LEU A 41 7.10 7.66 2.14
N GLN A 42 8.30 7.34 2.63
CA GLN A 42 9.04 8.17 3.60
C GLN A 42 9.28 9.61 3.13
N ARG A 43 9.36 9.84 1.81
CA ARG A 43 9.50 11.17 1.21
C ARG A 43 8.35 12.13 1.55
N THR A 44 7.20 11.59 1.93
CA THR A 44 6.03 12.37 2.35
C THR A 44 5.99 12.65 3.85
N LEU A 45 6.78 11.92 4.65
CA LEU A 45 6.82 12.02 6.10
C LEU A 45 7.84 13.08 6.55
N ARG A 46 7.68 14.32 6.08
CA ARG A 46 8.63 15.41 6.37
C ARG A 46 8.72 15.65 7.88
N GLY A 47 9.90 15.38 8.45
CA GLY A 47 10.16 15.50 9.89
C GLY A 47 10.37 14.17 10.61
N ILE A 48 9.97 13.03 10.04
CA ILE A 48 10.18 11.72 10.68
C ILE A 48 11.66 11.41 10.93
N GLY A 49 12.57 11.92 10.08
CA GLY A 49 14.01 11.68 10.21
C GLY A 49 14.61 12.22 11.51
N THR A 50 14.05 13.31 12.05
CA THR A 50 14.47 13.99 13.28
C THR A 50 13.59 13.66 14.49
N HIS A 51 12.59 12.80 14.32
CA HIS A 51 11.69 12.43 15.40
C HIS A 51 12.42 11.48 16.37
N PRO A 52 12.45 11.74 17.69
CA PRO A 52 13.18 10.90 18.64
C PRO A 52 12.66 9.44 18.63
N ASP A 53 11.34 9.28 18.59
CA ASP A 53 10.70 7.96 18.56
C ASP A 53 10.58 7.35 17.15
N ARG A 54 11.29 7.87 16.14
CA ARG A 54 11.11 7.42 14.74
C ARG A 54 11.24 5.91 14.56
N ASP A 55 12.19 5.29 15.26
CA ASP A 55 12.50 3.88 15.07
C ASP A 55 11.49 3.02 15.83
N ILE A 56 11.00 3.50 16.98
CA ILE A 56 9.89 2.89 17.73
C ILE A 56 8.61 2.91 16.87
N LEU A 57 8.26 4.08 16.32
CA LEU A 57 7.10 4.25 15.45
C LEU A 57 7.15 3.29 14.26
N LYS A 58 8.29 3.24 13.55
CA LYS A 58 8.48 2.31 12.42
C LYS A 58 8.36 0.86 12.83
N GLN A 59 9.04 0.45 13.91
CA GLN A 59 9.01 -0.94 14.37
C GLN A 59 7.60 -1.37 14.79
N LYS A 60 6.87 -0.50 15.51
CA LYS A 60 5.48 -0.73 15.86
C LYS A 60 4.59 -0.87 14.64
N THR A 61 4.73 0.02 13.64
CA THR A 61 3.94 -0.07 12.41
C THR A 61 4.28 -1.34 11.61
N HIS A 62 5.55 -1.74 11.52
CA HIS A 62 5.91 -3.01 10.89
C HIS A 62 5.28 -4.20 11.62
N LYS A 63 5.29 -4.20 12.96
CA LYS A 63 4.65 -5.26 13.76
C LYS A 63 3.14 -5.28 13.56
N SER A 64 2.47 -4.14 13.52
CA SER A 64 1.03 -4.09 13.27
C SER A 64 0.67 -4.52 11.85
N ILE A 65 1.54 -4.32 10.87
CA ILE A 65 1.35 -4.84 9.50
C ILE A 65 1.47 -6.36 9.48
N MET A 66 2.43 -6.95 10.21
CA MET A 66 2.54 -8.42 10.31
C MET A 66 1.26 -9.02 10.87
N MET A 67 0.75 -8.47 11.98
CA MET A 67 -0.54 -8.89 12.54
C MET A 67 -1.70 -8.73 11.55
N PHE A 68 -1.74 -7.63 10.79
CA PHE A 68 -2.77 -7.44 9.76
C PHE A 68 -2.68 -8.51 8.66
N VAL A 69 -1.45 -8.90 8.26
CA VAL A 69 -1.22 -9.93 7.25
C VAL A 69 -1.69 -11.30 7.76
N ASP A 70 -1.39 -11.64 9.01
CA ASP A 70 -1.87 -12.88 9.63
C ASP A 70 -3.41 -12.91 9.69
N ASP A 71 -4.03 -11.79 10.04
CA ASP A 71 -5.50 -11.66 10.13
C ASP A 71 -6.19 -11.77 8.76
N LEU A 72 -5.46 -11.63 7.64
CA LEU A 72 -6.04 -11.80 6.30
C LEU A 72 -6.71 -13.16 6.14
N ALA A 73 -6.16 -14.21 6.77
CA ALA A 73 -6.70 -15.58 6.75
C ALA A 73 -8.19 -15.64 7.17
N THR A 74 -8.66 -14.66 7.92
CA THR A 74 -10.03 -14.59 8.45
C THR A 74 -10.97 -13.74 7.59
N ILE A 75 -10.46 -12.97 6.63
CA ILE A 75 -11.23 -12.04 5.80
C ILE A 75 -11.81 -12.76 4.58
N ASN A 76 -13.12 -12.69 4.40
CA ASN A 76 -13.87 -13.38 3.34
C ASN A 76 -14.80 -12.47 2.54
N SER A 77 -14.84 -11.16 2.83
CA SER A 77 -15.63 -10.19 2.07
C SER A 77 -14.94 -8.83 1.95
N GLN A 78 -15.43 -8.00 1.02
CA GLN A 78 -14.97 -6.62 0.85
C GLN A 78 -15.26 -5.80 2.11
N GLU A 79 -16.43 -5.96 2.72
CA GLU A 79 -16.83 -5.23 3.92
C GLU A 79 -15.94 -5.56 5.13
N GLU A 80 -15.56 -6.84 5.27
CA GLU A 80 -14.61 -7.26 6.29
C GLU A 80 -13.23 -6.64 6.09
N PHE A 81 -12.75 -6.63 4.84
CA PHE A 81 -11.47 -6.00 4.48
C PHE A 81 -11.50 -4.49 4.73
N ASP A 82 -12.52 -3.78 4.26
CA ASP A 82 -12.68 -2.34 4.40
C ASP A 82 -12.69 -1.93 5.88
N ARG A 83 -13.40 -2.71 6.72
CA ARG A 83 -13.44 -2.49 8.17
C ARG A 83 -12.09 -2.73 8.84
N ALA A 84 -11.43 -3.84 8.53
CA ALA A 84 -10.10 -4.14 9.08
C ALA A 84 -9.08 -3.07 8.67
N HIS A 85 -9.08 -2.69 7.40
CA HIS A 85 -8.20 -1.66 6.83
C HIS A 85 -8.40 -0.31 7.52
N LYS A 86 -9.67 0.11 7.69
CA LYS A 86 -10.03 1.35 8.39
C LYS A 86 -9.51 1.36 9.82
N GLN A 87 -9.77 0.30 10.57
CA GLN A 87 -9.31 0.19 11.95
C GLN A 87 -7.79 0.22 12.05
N TRP A 88 -7.07 -0.46 11.15
CA TRP A 88 -5.61 -0.46 11.13
C TRP A 88 -5.05 0.94 10.87
N CYS A 89 -5.61 1.66 9.88
CA CYS A 89 -5.17 3.01 9.55
C CYS A 89 -5.41 3.98 10.70
N GLU A 90 -6.60 3.95 11.32
CA GLU A 90 -6.96 4.81 12.45
C GLU A 90 -6.07 4.54 13.66
N LYS A 91 -5.84 3.27 14.02
CA LYS A 91 -4.93 2.89 15.12
C LYS A 91 -3.51 3.35 14.86
N THR A 92 -3.03 3.20 13.62
CA THR A 92 -1.67 3.64 13.25
C THR A 92 -1.54 5.15 13.37
N VAL A 93 -2.52 5.92 12.88
CA VAL A 93 -2.54 7.38 13.04
C VAL A 93 -2.52 7.77 14.52
N ALA A 94 -3.36 7.15 15.34
CA ALA A 94 -3.42 7.43 16.78
C ALA A 94 -2.08 7.15 17.51
N GLU A 95 -1.35 6.09 17.14
CA GLU A 95 -0.02 5.81 17.73
C GLU A 95 1.00 6.92 17.40
N PHE A 96 0.94 7.49 16.19
CA PHE A 96 1.78 8.63 15.84
C PHE A 96 1.35 9.91 16.57
N GLU A 97 0.05 10.12 16.78
CA GLU A 97 -0.46 11.29 17.53
C GLU A 97 -0.07 11.27 19.01
N GLN A 98 0.06 10.09 19.62
CA GLN A 98 0.53 9.93 21.00
C GLN A 98 2.02 10.27 21.17
N ARG A 99 2.79 10.31 20.08
CA ARG A 99 4.23 10.59 20.08
C ARG A 99 4.50 11.86 19.31
N ILE A 100 4.22 12.99 19.97
CA ILE A 100 4.37 14.32 19.36
C ILE A 100 5.85 14.62 19.12
N HIS A 101 6.16 15.17 17.94
CA HIS A 101 7.51 15.58 17.62
C HIS A 101 7.90 16.82 18.45
N PRO A 102 8.96 16.76 19.29
CA PRO A 102 9.24 17.83 20.26
C PRO A 102 9.65 19.15 19.61
N THR A 103 10.38 19.10 18.49
CA THR A 103 10.89 20.30 17.80
C THR A 103 10.18 20.63 16.49
N ARG A 104 9.14 19.88 16.12
CA ARG A 104 8.36 20.08 14.87
C ARG A 104 6.87 19.89 15.16
N PRO A 105 6.20 20.86 15.78
CA PRO A 105 4.78 20.75 16.14
C PRO A 105 3.85 20.55 14.93
N GLY A 106 4.30 20.91 13.73
CA GLY A 106 3.57 20.65 12.48
C GLY A 106 3.73 19.24 11.91
N PHE A 107 4.58 18.38 12.48
CA PHE A 107 4.69 16.99 12.06
C PHE A 107 3.41 16.23 12.41
N LYS A 108 2.77 15.65 11.40
CA LYS A 108 1.59 14.81 11.54
C LYS A 108 1.71 13.59 10.62
N PHE A 109 1.26 12.45 11.13
CA PHE A 109 1.06 11.25 10.33
C PHE A 109 -0.42 11.16 9.98
N HIS A 110 -0.74 11.05 8.70
CA HIS A 110 -2.12 11.11 8.23
C HIS A 110 -2.60 9.75 7.73
N TYR A 111 -3.92 9.57 7.69
CA TYR A 111 -4.55 8.35 7.18
C TYR A 111 -4.10 8.03 5.75
N GLY A 112 -3.97 9.05 4.90
CA GLY A 112 -3.41 8.92 3.55
C GLY A 112 -1.99 8.32 3.47
N GLN A 113 -1.17 8.50 4.50
CA GLN A 113 0.15 7.86 4.62
C GLN A 113 0.04 6.45 5.17
N ALA A 114 -0.85 6.22 6.15
CA ALA A 114 -1.16 4.90 6.69
C ALA A 114 -1.58 3.94 5.57
N GLN A 115 -2.61 4.30 4.80
CA GLN A 115 -3.11 3.46 3.71
C GLN A 115 -2.02 3.15 2.69
N LYS A 116 -1.14 4.10 2.37
CA LYS A 116 -0.10 3.88 1.36
C LYS A 116 0.90 2.84 1.84
N TRP A 117 1.26 2.86 3.12
CA TRP A 117 2.17 1.87 3.70
C TRP A 117 1.54 0.47 3.64
N LEU A 118 0.31 0.33 4.13
CA LEU A 118 -0.38 -0.96 4.17
C LEU A 118 -0.63 -1.49 2.75
N ASN A 119 -1.26 -0.69 1.88
CA ASN A 119 -1.65 -1.12 0.54
C ASN A 119 -0.44 -1.48 -0.32
N MET A 120 0.65 -0.72 -0.24
CA MET A 120 1.87 -1.10 -0.96
C MET A 120 2.46 -2.39 -0.41
N THR A 121 2.41 -2.62 0.90
CA THR A 121 2.87 -3.89 1.48
C THR A 121 2.06 -5.07 0.95
N LEU A 122 0.73 -4.96 0.98
CA LEU A 122 -0.16 -6.02 0.49
C LEU A 122 0.00 -6.27 -1.01
N LYS A 123 0.17 -5.21 -1.80
CA LYS A 123 0.47 -5.32 -3.24
C LYS A 123 1.80 -6.05 -3.48
N TYR A 124 2.83 -5.75 -2.71
CA TYR A 124 4.11 -6.45 -2.82
C TYR A 124 4.00 -7.92 -2.41
N LEU A 125 3.24 -8.23 -1.36
CA LEU A 125 2.99 -9.62 -0.95
C LEU A 125 2.22 -10.39 -2.02
N ALA A 126 1.25 -9.78 -2.69
CA ALA A 126 0.60 -10.37 -3.85
C ALA A 126 1.61 -10.65 -4.98
N VAL A 127 2.47 -9.70 -5.34
CA VAL A 127 3.55 -9.90 -6.34
C VAL A 127 4.51 -11.05 -5.95
N LEU A 128 4.70 -11.27 -4.65
CA LEU A 128 5.54 -12.35 -4.12
C LEU A 128 4.81 -13.70 -4.01
N ASP A 129 3.55 -13.79 -4.43
CA ASP A 129 2.66 -14.96 -4.31
C ASP A 129 2.39 -15.39 -2.85
N HIS A 130 2.27 -14.42 -1.93
CA HIS A 130 1.80 -14.72 -0.57
C HIS A 130 0.36 -15.27 -0.62
N PRO A 131 0.08 -16.46 -0.04
CA PRO A 131 -1.19 -17.17 -0.22
C PRO A 131 -2.41 -16.35 0.23
N ASP A 132 -2.37 -15.75 1.42
CA ASP A 132 -3.51 -14.95 1.90
C ASP A 132 -3.70 -13.65 1.13
N ALA A 133 -2.60 -12.94 0.80
CA ALA A 133 -2.69 -11.73 -0.02
C ALA A 133 -3.25 -12.03 -1.42
N GLN A 134 -2.92 -13.19 -2.00
CA GLN A 134 -3.49 -13.68 -3.26
C GLN A 134 -4.99 -14.00 -3.11
N ARG A 135 -5.38 -14.70 -2.03
CA ARG A 135 -6.78 -15.05 -1.77
C ARG A 135 -7.66 -13.82 -1.61
N VAL A 136 -7.19 -12.79 -0.88
CA VAL A 136 -7.93 -11.54 -0.68
C VAL A 136 -7.65 -10.48 -1.75
N TYR A 137 -6.87 -10.80 -2.79
CA TYR A 137 -6.46 -9.86 -3.83
C TYR A 137 -7.61 -9.03 -4.42
N PRO A 138 -8.80 -9.61 -4.73
CA PRO A 138 -9.93 -8.84 -5.22
C PRO A 138 -10.44 -7.74 -4.26
N TYR A 139 -10.18 -7.88 -2.97
CA TYR A 139 -10.61 -6.93 -1.93
C TYR A 139 -9.58 -5.85 -1.63
N LEU A 140 -8.32 -6.05 -2.04
CA LEU A 140 -7.23 -5.14 -1.71
C LEU A 140 -7.46 -3.74 -2.28
N HIS A 141 -7.19 -2.75 -1.45
CA HIS A 141 -7.29 -1.35 -1.84
C HIS A 141 -6.12 -0.93 -2.73
N VAL A 142 -6.40 -0.08 -3.72
CA VAL A 142 -5.34 0.53 -4.54
C VAL A 142 -4.47 1.43 -3.66
N PRO A 143 -3.13 1.33 -3.70
CA PRO A 143 -2.27 2.21 -2.93
C PRO A 143 -2.31 3.65 -3.47
N VAL A 144 -3.20 4.47 -2.92
CA VAL A 144 -3.47 5.82 -3.45
C VAL A 144 -2.23 6.70 -3.31
N ASP A 145 -1.77 7.23 -4.43
CA ASP A 145 -0.75 8.28 -4.49
C ASP A 145 -1.05 9.27 -5.62
N LEU A 146 -0.11 10.18 -5.87
CA LEU A 146 -0.25 11.16 -6.93
C LEU A 146 -0.42 10.52 -8.32
N TYR A 147 0.20 9.35 -8.56
CA TYR A 147 0.08 8.67 -9.84
C TYR A 147 -1.33 8.10 -10.02
N VAL A 148 -1.82 7.32 -9.04
CA VAL A 148 -3.18 6.77 -9.07
C VAL A 148 -4.21 7.90 -9.25
N TYR A 149 -4.01 9.02 -8.56
CA TYR A 149 -4.82 10.23 -8.74
C TYR A 149 -4.80 10.80 -10.15
N ASN A 150 -3.62 10.80 -10.80
CA ASN A 150 -3.50 11.32 -12.14
C ASN A 150 -4.25 10.45 -13.14
N GLU A 151 -4.09 9.14 -13.03
CA GLU A 151 -4.67 8.18 -13.97
C GLU A 151 -6.17 8.03 -13.76
N ALA A 152 -6.63 7.89 -12.51
CA ALA A 152 -8.06 7.86 -12.18
C ALA A 152 -8.78 9.14 -12.64
N SER A 153 -8.11 10.29 -12.60
CA SER A 153 -8.67 11.56 -13.07
C SER A 153 -8.88 11.59 -14.58
N ARG A 154 -8.08 10.86 -15.37
CA ARG A 154 -8.33 10.70 -16.81
C ARG A 154 -9.54 9.82 -17.08
N GLU A 155 -9.86 8.94 -16.14
CA GLU A 155 -11.02 8.06 -16.15
C GLU A 155 -12.27 8.71 -15.51
N GLY A 156 -12.23 10.02 -15.26
CA GLY A 156 -13.37 10.79 -14.75
C GLY A 156 -13.51 10.82 -13.22
N ILE A 157 -12.60 10.17 -12.47
CA ILE A 157 -12.63 10.21 -11.00
C ILE A 157 -11.98 11.50 -10.49
N LYS A 158 -12.77 12.35 -9.85
CA LYS A 158 -12.29 13.63 -9.32
C LYS A 158 -11.19 13.44 -8.29
N ARG A 159 -10.09 14.20 -8.43
CA ARG A 159 -9.07 14.30 -7.38
C ARG A 159 -9.64 15.01 -6.15
N LEU A 160 -9.29 14.49 -4.99
CA LEU A 160 -9.64 15.09 -3.70
C LEU A 160 -8.53 16.05 -3.25
N THR A 161 -8.32 16.18 -1.95
CA THR A 161 -7.15 16.84 -1.37
C THR A 161 -5.88 16.04 -1.63
N ALA A 162 -4.71 16.53 -1.20
CA ALA A 162 -3.48 15.74 -1.30
C ALA A 162 -3.68 14.33 -0.72
N TRP A 163 -3.32 13.30 -1.50
CA TRP A 163 -3.52 11.90 -1.12
C TRP A 163 -2.92 11.58 0.24
N SER A 164 -1.75 12.18 0.53
CA SER A 164 -0.99 11.94 1.76
C SER A 164 -1.67 12.50 3.00
N THR A 165 -2.62 13.42 2.85
CA THR A 165 -3.37 14.04 3.96
C THR A 165 -4.86 13.71 3.90
N LEU A 166 -5.26 12.69 3.13
CA LEU A 166 -6.64 12.21 3.15
C LEU A 166 -7.04 11.76 4.54
N GLY A 167 -8.29 12.04 4.89
CA GLY A 167 -8.98 11.42 6.03
C GLY A 167 -9.73 10.14 5.62
N PRO A 168 -10.22 9.36 6.59
CA PRO A 168 -10.85 8.06 6.38
C PRO A 168 -12.04 8.10 5.41
N GLU A 169 -12.96 9.05 5.56
CA GLU A 169 -14.21 9.12 4.78
C GLU A 169 -13.92 9.45 3.31
N LYS A 170 -13.03 10.41 3.09
CA LYS A 170 -12.59 10.78 1.73
C LYS A 170 -11.83 9.66 1.06
N TYR A 171 -11.03 8.91 1.83
CA TYR A 171 -10.29 7.77 1.31
C TYR A 171 -11.22 6.62 0.90
N ILE A 172 -12.18 6.24 1.75
CA ILE A 172 -13.06 5.10 1.44
C ILE A 172 -13.97 5.41 0.25
N ALA A 173 -14.55 6.61 0.19
CA ALA A 173 -15.34 7.06 -0.96
C ALA A 173 -14.53 7.06 -2.26
N TYR A 174 -13.22 7.34 -2.18
CA TYR A 174 -12.33 7.26 -3.34
C TYR A 174 -12.08 5.82 -3.78
N GLN A 175 -11.91 4.87 -2.85
CA GLN A 175 -11.80 3.44 -3.18
C GLN A 175 -13.09 2.90 -3.79
N GLU A 176 -14.25 3.31 -3.28
CA GLU A 176 -15.56 2.98 -3.85
C GLU A 176 -15.69 3.50 -5.29
N SER A 177 -15.33 4.77 -5.52
CA SER A 177 -15.34 5.35 -6.87
C SER A 177 -14.44 4.59 -7.85
N LEU A 178 -13.27 4.11 -7.39
CA LEU A 178 -12.38 3.26 -8.20
C LEU A 178 -13.05 1.90 -8.52
N ARG A 179 -13.68 1.26 -7.54
CA ARG A 179 -14.41 0.00 -7.72
C ARG A 179 -15.56 0.15 -8.72
N GLU A 180 -16.35 1.21 -8.60
CA GLU A 180 -17.46 1.50 -9.52
C GLU A 180 -16.96 1.75 -10.95
N MET A 181 -15.91 2.55 -11.12
CA MET A 181 -15.30 2.81 -12.41
C MET A 181 -14.79 1.53 -13.08
N VAL A 182 -14.11 0.67 -12.31
CA VAL A 182 -13.61 -0.62 -12.79
C VAL A 182 -14.75 -1.53 -13.21
N LYS A 183 -15.79 -1.63 -12.37
CA LYS A 183 -17.00 -2.41 -12.67
C LYS A 183 -17.70 -1.92 -13.93
N ALA A 184 -17.83 -0.60 -14.11
CA ALA A 184 -18.45 0.00 -15.28
C ALA A 184 -17.67 -0.29 -16.58
N LYS A 185 -16.34 -0.34 -16.51
CA LYS A 185 -15.50 -0.71 -17.66
C LYS A 185 -15.60 -2.20 -18.03
N GLY A 186 -15.82 -3.07 -17.05
CA GLY A 186 -15.94 -4.52 -17.26
C GLY A 186 -14.66 -5.23 -17.78
N LYS A 187 -13.54 -4.51 -17.93
CA LYS A 187 -12.26 -5.04 -18.44
C LYS A 187 -11.42 -5.72 -17.34
N TYR A 188 -11.57 -5.29 -16.09
CA TYR A 188 -10.72 -5.72 -14.99
C TYR A 188 -11.54 -6.38 -13.89
N SER A 189 -10.96 -7.37 -13.22
CA SER A 189 -11.62 -8.09 -12.13
C SER A 189 -11.64 -7.28 -10.83
N CYS A 190 -10.61 -6.46 -10.60
CA CYS A 190 -10.52 -5.60 -9.43
C CYS A 190 -9.75 -4.29 -9.72
N PRO A 191 -9.81 -3.28 -8.81
CA PRO A 191 -9.07 -2.03 -8.98
C PRO A 191 -7.55 -2.14 -9.06
N LEU A 192 -6.94 -3.16 -8.44
CA LEU A 192 -5.49 -3.37 -8.56
C LEU A 192 -5.08 -3.79 -9.97
N ASP A 193 -5.90 -4.58 -10.67
CA ASP A 193 -5.62 -4.98 -12.05
C ASP A 193 -5.69 -3.78 -13.00
N TRP A 194 -6.66 -2.88 -12.78
CA TRP A 194 -6.71 -1.60 -13.48
C TRP A 194 -5.44 -0.78 -13.21
N GLU A 195 -5.02 -0.65 -11.95
CA GLU A 195 -3.80 0.08 -11.61
C GLU A 195 -2.57 -0.50 -12.31
N ALA A 196 -2.42 -1.83 -12.31
CA ALA A 196 -1.32 -2.53 -12.96
C ALA A 196 -1.32 -2.32 -14.49
N ASP A 197 -2.47 -2.43 -15.16
CA ASP A 197 -2.59 -2.23 -16.62
C ASP A 197 -2.26 -0.79 -17.02
N VAL A 198 -2.67 0.18 -16.21
CA VAL A 198 -2.32 1.59 -16.39
C VAL A 198 -0.79 1.80 -16.33
N TRP A 199 -0.06 1.08 -15.46
CA TRP A 199 1.41 1.13 -15.45
C TRP A 199 2.04 0.53 -16.71
N VAL A 200 1.49 -0.56 -17.23
CA VAL A 200 2.01 -1.24 -18.44
C VAL A 200 1.78 -0.39 -19.67
N THR A 201 0.55 0.09 -19.87
CA THR A 201 0.13 0.81 -21.09
C THR A 201 0.73 2.22 -21.20
N ARG A 202 1.16 2.81 -20.08
CA ARG A 202 1.86 4.10 -20.05
C ARG A 202 3.15 4.09 -20.89
N GLY A 203 3.90 2.99 -20.89
CA GLY A 203 5.15 2.88 -21.65
C GLY A 203 4.97 2.77 -23.16
N SER A 204 3.76 2.42 -23.61
CA SER A 204 3.39 2.26 -25.02
C SER A 204 2.72 3.49 -25.64
N ALA A 205 2.46 4.55 -24.86
CA ALA A 205 1.99 5.81 -25.41
C ALA A 205 3.17 6.54 -26.08
N THR A 206 3.26 6.44 -27.42
CA THR A 206 4.09 7.34 -28.22
C THR A 206 3.78 8.78 -27.84
N PRO A 207 4.77 9.66 -27.63
CA PRO A 207 4.50 11.08 -27.48
C PRO A 207 3.73 11.52 -28.73
N SER A 208 2.55 12.12 -28.54
CA SER A 208 1.88 12.80 -29.65
C SER A 208 2.84 13.87 -30.20
N PRO A 209 2.94 14.01 -31.54
CA PRO A 209 3.85 14.94 -32.19
C PRO A 209 3.59 16.40 -31.79
#